data_AF-A0A651H431-F1
#
_entry.id   AF-A0A651H431-F1
#
_cell.length_a   1.000
_cell.length_b   1.000
_cell.length_c   1.000
_cell.angle_alpha   90.00
_cell.angle_beta   90.00
_cell.angle_gamma   90.00
#
_symmetry.space_group_name_H-M   'P 1'
#
loop_
_entity.id
_entity.type
_entity.pdbx_description
1 polymer ?
#
loop_
_entity_poly.entity_id
_entity_poly.type
_entity_poly.pdbx_seq_one_letter_code
_entity_poly.pdbx_strand_id
1 'polypeptide(L)'
;MIDWDQIEILFGEPGEAIDAEMVELFHQFTRESGARLDTLKAGSVPPVETLAREAHRIRGAAANFGFSTVAELLLELEHGAPGFTGDQTLALLAKIHDSFLASIREVEARYPAAAPTHAA
;
A
#
# COMPACT_ATOMS: atom_id res chain seq x y z
N MET A 1 -9.98 4.39 -1.78
CA MET A 1 -10.95 4.01 -0.74
C MET A 1 -10.22 3.18 0.29
N ILE A 2 -10.33 3.62 1.55
CA ILE A 2 -9.81 2.93 2.73
C ILE A 2 -10.99 2.23 3.40
N ASP A 3 -10.79 0.99 3.81
CA ASP A 3 -11.66 0.29 4.74
C ASP A 3 -11.34 0.78 6.16
N TRP A 4 -12.13 1.75 6.60
CA TRP A 4 -11.94 2.38 7.90
C TRP A 4 -12.29 1.46 9.05
N ASP A 5 -13.22 0.53 8.86
CA ASP A 5 -13.60 -0.45 9.87
C ASP A 5 -12.40 -1.36 10.16
N GLN A 6 -11.67 -1.79 9.12
CA GLN A 6 -10.44 -2.57 9.29
C GLN A 6 -9.32 -1.78 9.98
N ILE A 7 -9.17 -0.48 9.68
CA ILE A 7 -8.20 0.37 10.38
C ILE A 7 -8.56 0.54 11.85
N GLU A 8 -9.84 0.77 12.18
CA GLU A 8 -10.31 0.93 13.55
C GLU A 8 -10.15 -0.35 14.38
N ILE A 9 -10.30 -1.54 13.76
CA ILE A 9 -9.97 -2.82 14.41
C ILE A 9 -8.49 -2.89 14.82
N LEU A 10 -7.59 -2.32 14.01
CA LEU A 10 -6.14 -2.34 14.27
C LEU A 10 -5.70 -1.24 15.22
N PHE A 11 -6.23 -0.03 15.06
CA PHE A 11 -5.75 1.17 15.75
C PHE A 11 -6.65 1.66 16.88
N GLY A 12 -7.85 1.10 17.02
CA GLY A 12 -8.88 1.65 17.89
C GLY A 12 -9.59 2.86 17.26
N GLU A 13 -10.42 3.52 18.05
CA GLU A 13 -11.12 4.72 17.58
C GLU A 13 -10.17 5.93 17.46
N PRO A 14 -10.39 6.85 16.51
CA PRO A 14 -9.59 8.07 16.40
C PRO A 14 -9.62 8.89 17.70
N GLY A 15 -8.44 9.18 18.24
CA GLY A 15 -8.28 9.94 19.49
C GLY A 15 -8.01 9.07 20.72
N GLU A 16 -8.13 7.75 20.59
CA GLU A 16 -7.65 6.80 21.60
C GLU A 16 -6.15 6.56 21.46
N ALA A 17 -5.55 5.98 22.51
CA ALA A 17 -4.16 5.57 22.46
C ALA A 17 -4.02 4.34 21.55
N ILE A 18 -3.26 4.48 20.48
CA ILE A 18 -2.93 3.39 19.56
C ILE A 18 -1.85 2.52 20.20
N ASP A 19 -1.99 1.19 20.07
CA ASP A 19 -0.93 0.26 20.45
C ASP A 19 0.36 0.54 19.64
N ALA A 20 1.47 0.73 20.34
CA ALA A 20 2.77 1.00 19.73
C ALA A 20 3.20 -0.13 18.78
N GLU A 21 2.88 -1.38 19.09
CA GLU A 21 3.19 -2.52 18.21
C GLU A 21 2.43 -2.41 16.88
N MET A 22 1.18 -1.95 16.90
CA MET A 22 0.38 -1.76 15.69
C MET A 22 0.90 -0.59 14.84
N VAL A 23 1.37 0.48 15.47
CA VAL A 23 2.04 1.59 14.76
C VAL A 23 3.34 1.11 14.10
N GLU A 24 4.15 0.32 14.80
CA GLU A 24 5.38 -0.25 14.26
C GLU A 24 5.11 -1.18 13.07
N LEU A 25 4.09 -2.04 13.17
CA LEU A 25 3.66 -2.92 12.07
C LEU A 25 3.18 -2.11 10.87
N PHE A 26 2.41 -1.04 11.09
CA PHE A 26 2.00 -0.14 10.03
C PHE A 26 3.20 0.53 9.36
N HIS A 27 4.16 1.04 10.13
CA HIS A 27 5.38 1.64 9.58
C HIS A 27 6.23 0.62 8.81
N GLN A 28 6.31 -0.62 9.29
CA GLN A 28 7.00 -1.68 8.56
C GLN A 28 6.32 -1.95 7.22
N PHE A 29 4.99 -2.09 7.23
CA PHE A 29 4.21 -2.26 6.01
C PHE A 29 4.40 -1.11 5.01
N THR A 30 4.32 0.14 5.47
CA THR A 30 4.42 1.30 4.58
C THR A 30 5.81 1.42 3.95
N ARG A 31 6.87 1.20 4.75
CA ARG A 31 8.26 1.20 4.25
C ARG A 31 8.53 0.06 3.28
N GLU A 32 8.19 -1.17 3.65
CA GLU A 32 8.50 -2.35 2.82
C GLU A 32 7.71 -2.34 1.51
N SER A 33 6.41 -2.03 1.58
CA SER A 33 5.56 -1.98 0.39
C SER A 33 5.91 -0.79 -0.50
N GLY A 34 6.21 0.37 0.10
CA GLY A 34 6.69 1.55 -0.62
C GLY A 34 7.96 1.26 -1.43
N ALA A 35 8.99 0.70 -0.78
CA ALA A 35 10.25 0.36 -1.46
C ALA A 35 10.06 -0.66 -2.60
N ARG A 36 9.14 -1.62 -2.45
CA ARG A 36 8.79 -2.56 -3.54
C ARG A 36 8.10 -1.85 -4.69
N LEU A 37 7.13 -0.98 -4.41
CA LEU A 37 6.43 -0.21 -5.43
C LEU A 37 7.37 0.74 -6.17
N ASP A 38 8.29 1.39 -5.45
CA ASP A 38 9.34 2.21 -6.05
C ASP A 38 10.22 1.40 -7.00
N THR A 39 10.61 0.19 -6.59
CA THR A 39 11.40 -0.72 -7.43
C THR A 39 10.63 -1.14 -8.69
N LEU A 40 9.33 -1.47 -8.58
CA LEU A 40 8.51 -1.86 -9.72
C LEU A 40 8.29 -0.70 -10.71
N LYS A 41 8.21 0.53 -10.21
CA LYS A 41 8.05 1.76 -11.00
C LYS A 41 9.37 2.27 -11.60
N ALA A 42 10.51 1.88 -11.04
CA ALA A 42 11.83 2.33 -11.46
C ALA A 42 12.28 1.67 -12.77
N GLY A 43 12.00 2.32 -13.89
CA GLY A 43 12.60 2.02 -15.20
C GLY A 43 11.70 1.24 -16.15
N SER A 44 12.23 0.16 -16.74
CA SER A 44 11.52 -0.67 -17.71
C SER A 44 10.52 -1.60 -17.03
N VAL A 45 9.44 -1.95 -17.74
CA VAL A 45 8.42 -2.88 -17.26
C VAL A 45 9.07 -4.21 -16.84
N PRO A 46 8.93 -4.63 -15.57
CA PRO A 46 9.44 -5.91 -15.10
C PRO A 46 8.79 -7.10 -15.81
N PRO A 47 9.42 -8.29 -15.78
CA PRO A 47 8.78 -9.51 -16.27
C PRO A 47 7.44 -9.77 -15.58
N VAL A 48 6.45 -10.28 -16.32
CA VAL A 48 5.08 -10.54 -15.85
C VAL A 48 5.06 -11.38 -14.58
N GLU A 49 5.89 -12.42 -14.48
CA GLU A 49 5.99 -13.26 -13.27
C GLU A 49 6.47 -12.49 -12.04
N THR A 50 7.34 -11.50 -12.24
CA THR A 50 7.81 -10.63 -11.15
C THR A 50 6.73 -9.64 -10.75
N LEU A 51 6.01 -9.06 -11.72
CA LEU A 51 4.85 -8.21 -11.44
C LEU A 51 3.80 -8.95 -10.62
N ALA A 52 3.40 -10.16 -11.06
CA ALA A 52 2.39 -10.94 -10.37
C ALA A 52 2.80 -11.31 -8.94
N ARG A 53 4.05 -11.77 -8.75
CA ARG A 53 4.57 -12.15 -7.43
C ARG A 53 4.63 -10.96 -6.47
N GLU A 54 5.16 -9.83 -6.90
CA GLU A 54 5.25 -8.64 -6.04
C GLU A 54 3.86 -8.04 -5.78
N ALA A 55 2.99 -8.02 -6.78
CA ALA A 55 1.61 -7.57 -6.64
C ALA A 55 0.85 -8.40 -5.59
N HIS A 56 0.92 -9.73 -5.68
CA HIS A 56 0.32 -10.65 -4.70
C HIS A 56 0.80 -10.37 -3.28
N ARG A 57 2.11 -10.18 -3.11
CA ARG A 57 2.73 -9.95 -1.81
C ARG A 57 2.26 -8.65 -1.18
N ILE A 58 2.29 -7.55 -1.94
CA ILE A 58 1.86 -6.24 -1.45
C ILE A 58 0.35 -6.24 -1.20
N ARG A 59 -0.43 -6.93 -2.04
CA ARG A 59 -1.89 -7.02 -1.93
C ARG A 59 -2.32 -7.61 -0.59
N GLY A 60 -1.67 -8.70 -0.16
CA GLY A 60 -1.97 -9.33 1.13
C GLY A 60 -1.79 -8.36 2.30
N ALA A 61 -0.69 -7.60 2.30
CA ALA A 61 -0.44 -6.61 3.34
C ALA A 61 -1.42 -5.42 3.24
N ALA A 62 -1.65 -4.89 2.04
CA ALA A 62 -2.57 -3.78 1.81
C ALA A 62 -4.00 -4.10 2.27
N ALA A 63 -4.49 -5.32 2.00
CA ALA A 63 -5.81 -5.75 2.47
C ALA A 63 -5.87 -5.83 4.00
N ASN A 64 -4.83 -6.35 4.66
CA ASN A 64 -4.79 -6.45 6.12
C ASN A 64 -4.84 -5.08 6.81
N PHE A 65 -4.27 -4.04 6.19
CA PHE A 65 -4.31 -2.66 6.69
C PHE A 65 -5.45 -1.82 6.09
N GLY A 66 -6.47 -2.44 5.48
CA GLY A 66 -7.64 -1.71 4.98
C GLY A 66 -7.38 -0.82 3.76
N PHE A 67 -6.27 -1.00 3.04
CA PHE A 67 -5.95 -0.23 1.82
C PHE A 67 -6.67 -0.84 0.61
N SER A 68 -8.00 -0.93 0.66
CA SER A 68 -8.82 -1.74 -0.25
C SER A 68 -8.64 -1.37 -1.73
N THR A 69 -8.62 -0.08 -2.07
CA THR A 69 -8.34 0.33 -3.46
C THR A 69 -6.95 -0.07 -3.93
N VAL A 70 -5.94 -0.01 -3.05
CA VAL A 70 -4.59 -0.46 -3.40
C VAL A 70 -4.59 -1.97 -3.63
N ALA A 71 -5.24 -2.73 -2.76
CA ALA A 71 -5.38 -4.18 -2.89
C ALA A 71 -6.11 -4.59 -4.19
N GLU A 72 -7.15 -3.87 -4.58
CA GLU A 72 -7.87 -4.08 -5.85
C GLU A 72 -6.99 -3.81 -7.08
N LEU A 73 -6.26 -2.70 -7.08
CA LEU A 73 -5.36 -2.37 -8.19
C LEU A 73 -4.19 -3.36 -8.29
N LEU A 74 -3.70 -3.86 -7.15
CA LEU A 74 -2.68 -4.91 -7.13
C LEU A 74 -3.25 -6.24 -7.63
N LEU A 75 -4.52 -6.55 -7.38
CA LEU A 75 -5.18 -7.72 -7.97
C LEU A 75 -5.30 -7.60 -9.49
N GLU A 76 -5.63 -6.40 -9.98
CA GLU A 76 -5.64 -6.08 -11.42
C GLU A 76 -4.26 -6.27 -12.04
N LEU A 77 -3.19 -5.82 -11.36
CA LEU A 77 -1.81 -6.05 -11.82
C LEU A 77 -1.44 -7.54 -11.78
N GLU A 78 -1.80 -8.26 -10.72
CA GLU A 78 -1.50 -9.67 -10.50
C GLU A 78 -2.06 -10.56 -11.62
N HIS A 79 -3.30 -10.30 -12.05
CA HIS A 79 -3.98 -11.14 -13.04
C HIS A 79 -4.05 -10.53 -14.45
N GLY A 80 -3.97 -9.21 -14.58
CA GLY A 80 -4.11 -8.49 -15.83
C GLY A 80 -2.79 -8.26 -16.58
N ALA A 81 -1.64 -8.35 -15.90
CA ALA A 81 -0.32 -8.08 -16.48
C ALA A 81 -0.03 -8.82 -17.82
N PRO A 82 -0.41 -10.10 -18.03
CA PRO A 82 -0.17 -10.76 -19.32
C PRO A 82 -0.87 -10.10 -20.52
N GLY A 83 -1.95 -9.36 -20.29
CA GLY A 83 -2.75 -8.70 -21.32
C GLY A 83 -2.44 -7.21 -21.52
N PHE A 84 -1.57 -6.63 -20.69
CA PHE A 84 -1.26 -5.21 -20.75
C PHE A 84 -0.09 -4.91 -21.68
N THR A 85 -0.19 -3.78 -22.40
CA THR A 85 1.00 -3.17 -23.01
C THR A 85 1.94 -2.66 -21.92
N GLY A 86 3.18 -2.36 -22.30
CA GLY A 86 4.14 -1.78 -21.38
C GLY A 86 3.65 -0.46 -20.77
N ASP A 87 3.10 0.43 -21.61
CA ASP A 87 2.55 1.71 -21.15
C ASP A 87 1.37 1.54 -20.19
N GLN A 88 0.47 0.57 -20.46
CA GLN A 88 -0.63 0.25 -19.56
C GLN A 88 -0.14 -0.25 -18.21
N THR A 89 0.91 -1.07 -18.21
CA THR A 89 1.52 -1.58 -16.98
C THR A 89 2.18 -0.47 -16.17
N LEU A 90 2.94 0.42 -16.82
CA LEU A 90 3.55 1.58 -16.17
C LEU A 90 2.49 2.54 -15.60
N ALA A 91 1.41 2.79 -16.34
CA ALA A 91 0.30 3.62 -15.88
C ALA A 91 -0.39 3.00 -14.65
N LEU A 92 -0.62 1.68 -14.64
CA LEU A 92 -1.21 0.99 -13.50
C LEU A 92 -0.28 1.02 -12.28
N LEU A 93 1.02 0.79 -12.47
CA LEU A 93 2.02 0.90 -11.39
C LEU A 93 2.07 2.30 -10.79
N ALA A 94 2.02 3.34 -11.62
CA ALA A 94 1.95 4.72 -11.14
C ALA A 94 0.67 4.96 -10.32
N LYS A 95 -0.49 4.48 -10.81
CA LYS A 95 -1.77 4.59 -10.10
C LYS A 95 -1.77 3.85 -8.76
N ILE A 96 -1.19 2.64 -8.70
CA ILE A 96 -1.02 1.86 -7.45
C ILE A 96 -0.18 2.66 -6.45
N HIS A 97 0.98 3.13 -6.89
CA HIS A 97 1.90 3.89 -6.08
C HIS A 97 1.27 5.17 -5.52
N ASP A 98 0.60 5.95 -6.36
CA ASP A 98 -0.01 7.21 -5.94
C ASP A 98 -1.21 6.97 -5.00
N SER A 99 -1.99 5.90 -5.25
CA SER A 99 -3.06 5.48 -4.34
C SER A 99 -2.52 5.03 -2.98
N PHE A 100 -1.41 4.30 -2.97
CA PHE A 100 -0.73 3.86 -1.75
C PHE A 100 -0.25 5.04 -0.90
N LEU A 101 0.44 6.01 -1.50
CA LEU A 101 0.87 7.22 -0.80
C LEU A 101 -0.30 8.09 -0.33
N ALA A 102 -1.39 8.16 -1.12
CA ALA A 102 -2.60 8.85 -0.69
C ALA A 102 -3.23 8.17 0.54
N SER A 103 -3.32 6.83 0.55
CA SER A 103 -3.86 6.09 1.69
C SER A 103 -3.04 6.26 2.96
N ILE A 104 -1.70 6.25 2.87
CA ILE A 104 -0.82 6.53 4.02
C ILE A 104 -1.14 7.90 4.62
N ARG A 105 -1.15 8.95 3.79
CA ARG A 105 -1.43 10.32 4.24
C ARG A 105 -2.81 10.46 4.88
N GLU A 106 -3.80 9.75 4.36
CA GLU A 106 -5.16 9.79 4.90
C GLU A 106 -5.24 9.09 6.27
N VAL A 107 -4.56 7.94 6.45
CA VAL A 107 -4.44 7.28 7.76
C VAL A 107 -3.69 8.16 8.75
N GLU A 108 -2.54 8.73 8.37
CA GLU A 108 -1.74 9.61 9.24
C GLU A 108 -2.50 10.89 9.64
N ALA A 109 -3.35 11.42 8.75
CA ALA A 109 -4.18 12.57 9.05
C ALA A 109 -5.29 12.24 10.07
N ARG A 110 -5.87 11.03 10.00
CA ARG A 110 -6.90 10.57 10.95
C ARG A 110 -6.30 10.07 12.27
N TYR A 111 -5.10 9.49 12.21
CA TYR A 111 -4.35 8.94 13.33
C TYR A 111 -2.96 9.58 13.41
N PRO A 112 -2.83 10.79 14.00
CA PRO A 112 -1.55 11.50 14.07
C PRO A 112 -0.44 10.71 14.76
N ALA A 113 -0.78 9.81 15.69
CA ALA A 113 0.17 8.92 16.35
C ALA A 113 0.79 7.88 15.41
N ALA A 114 0.16 7.60 14.26
CA ALA A 114 0.70 6.74 13.21
C ALA A 114 1.64 7.47 12.25
N ALA A 115 1.73 8.80 12.30
CA ALA A 115 2.68 9.55 11.48
C ALA A 115 4.12 9.27 11.94
N PRO A 116 5.09 9.15 11.03
CA PRO A 116 6.48 8.95 11.40
C PRO A 116 6.96 10.10 12.28
N THR A 117 7.35 9.79 13.50
CA THR A 117 7.94 10.75 14.43
C THR A 117 9.30 11.12 13.85
N HIS A 118 9.39 12.28 13.20
CA HIS A 118 10.70 12.84 12.88
C HIS A 118 11.31 13.22 14.23
N ALA A 119 12.26 12.41 14.70
CA ALA A 119 13.15 12.83 15.76
C ALA A 119 13.82 14.12 15.26
N ALA A 120 13.46 15.25 15.89
CA ALA A 120 14.07 16.55 15.67
C ALA A 120 15.55 16.53 16.10
#